data_AF-A0A7C7UUM0-F1
#
_entry.id   AF-A0A7C7UUM0-F1
#
_cell.length_a   1.000
_cell.length_b   1.000
_cell.length_c   1.000
_cell.angle_alpha   90.00
_cell.angle_beta   90.00
_cell.angle_gamma   90.00
#
_symmetry.space_group_name_H-M   'P 1'
#
loop_
_entity.id
_entity.type
_entity.pdbx_description
1 polymer ?
#
loop_
_entity_poly.entity_id
_entity_poly.type
_entity_poly.pdbx_seq_one_letter_code
_entity_poly.pdbx_strand_id
1 'polypeptide(L)'
;MRLWSKYIREPFLRALTEVPWFGPVVSAVLVALLVNILTEALTTWGGLWLGWAVVGVLAAATVAFVYAYHLSETRRRRRGLGPLIDLPNPEKHQGLIFLFSREDTLREAIKYHRPALEHCWLLVTPEMRDQAARALDHFPDLPFTLHPLGDRYDSQTCYETVRDIYRREAPRLGIPPERVIADITGGTKPMTLGMIVACLEGDYPIEHVPTAFDTTGRPTGPLPPIQIKMRSTAHPPVAEE
;
A
#
# COMPACT_ATOMS: atom_id res chain seq x y z
N MET A 1 25.71 -17.47 11.77
CA MET A 1 25.54 -16.09 11.27
C MET A 1 24.19 -15.80 10.58
N ARG A 2 23.58 -16.71 9.80
CA ARG A 2 22.28 -16.45 9.11
C ARG A 2 21.06 -16.22 10.04
N LEU A 3 21.04 -16.78 11.25
CA LEU A 3 19.97 -16.50 12.22
C LEU A 3 20.07 -15.07 12.79
N TRP A 4 21.28 -14.59 13.07
CA TRP A 4 21.48 -13.25 13.64
C TRP A 4 21.03 -12.15 12.66
N SER A 5 21.29 -12.32 11.36
CA SER A 5 20.79 -11.36 10.36
C SER A 5 19.27 -11.36 10.26
N LYS A 6 18.64 -12.54 10.25
CA LYS A 6 17.20 -12.70 10.06
C LYS A 6 16.36 -12.31 11.28
N TYR A 7 16.85 -12.60 12.49
CA TYR A 7 16.09 -12.41 13.74
C TYR A 7 16.46 -11.15 14.51
N ILE A 8 17.63 -10.56 14.29
CA ILE A 8 18.09 -9.37 15.03
C ILE A 8 18.33 -8.19 14.08
N ARG A 9 19.14 -8.37 13.03
CA ARG A 9 19.58 -7.25 12.18
C ARG A 9 18.46 -6.68 11.30
N GLU A 10 17.75 -7.51 10.54
CA GLU A 10 16.68 -7.07 9.63
C GLU A 10 15.49 -6.38 10.33
N PRO A 11 14.94 -6.92 11.44
CA PRO A 11 13.86 -6.24 12.17
C PRO A 11 14.32 -4.93 12.81
N PHE A 12 15.54 -4.90 13.35
CA PHE A 12 16.10 -3.70 13.99
C PHE A 12 16.30 -2.57 12.98
N LEU A 13 16.88 -2.87 11.82
CA LEU A 13 17.07 -1.89 10.75
C LEU A 13 15.73 -1.37 10.21
N ARG A 14 14.70 -2.23 10.09
CA ARG A 14 13.37 -1.80 9.63
C ARG A 14 12.66 -0.89 10.63
N ALA A 15 12.74 -1.20 11.93
CA ALA A 15 12.18 -0.36 12.98
C ALA A 15 12.84 1.04 13.04
N LEU A 16 14.15 1.12 12.75
CA LEU A 16 14.87 2.38 12.61
C LEU A 16 14.47 3.18 11.36
N THR A 17 14.10 2.51 10.27
CA THR A 17 13.80 3.17 8.98
C THR A 17 12.34 3.61 8.82
N GLU A 18 11.37 2.93 9.43
CA GLU A 18 9.94 3.21 9.18
C GLU A 18 9.35 4.33 10.04
N VAL A 19 10.00 4.73 11.15
CA VAL A 19 9.58 5.88 11.96
C VAL A 19 10.79 6.80 12.17
N PRO A 20 11.03 7.76 11.27
CA PRO A 20 12.32 8.45 11.13
C PRO A 20 12.76 9.24 12.38
N TRP A 21 11.82 9.59 13.28
CA TRP A 21 12.10 10.28 14.53
C TRP A 21 12.09 9.36 15.76
N PHE A 22 11.43 8.19 15.70
CA PHE A 22 11.31 7.30 16.86
C PHE A 22 12.63 6.60 17.18
N GLY A 23 13.37 6.20 16.15
CA GLY A 23 14.71 5.64 16.29
C GLY A 23 15.67 6.56 17.05
N PRO A 24 15.89 7.80 16.57
CA PRO A 24 16.76 8.77 17.25
C PRO A 24 16.29 9.15 18.65
N VAL A 25 14.99 9.38 18.87
CA VAL A 25 14.45 9.79 20.18
C VAL A 25 14.55 8.67 21.21
N VAL A 26 14.11 7.46 20.87
CA VAL A 26 14.21 6.31 21.77
C VAL A 26 15.67 5.96 22.03
N SER A 27 16.54 6.05 21.00
CA SER A 27 17.98 5.84 21.19
C SER A 27 18.61 6.90 22.10
N ALA A 28 18.27 8.17 21.94
CA ALA A 28 18.76 9.24 22.78
C ALA A 28 18.32 9.07 24.24
N VAL A 29 17.05 8.72 24.46
CA VAL A 29 16.51 8.46 25.81
C VAL A 29 17.18 7.23 26.43
N LEU A 30 17.31 6.13 25.70
CA LEU A 30 17.96 4.92 26.18
C LEU A 30 19.45 5.14 26.47
N VAL A 31 20.16 5.87 25.62
CA VAL A 31 21.58 6.21 25.83
C VAL A 31 21.72 7.13 27.05
N ALA A 32 20.86 8.14 27.20
CA ALA A 32 20.88 9.00 28.37
C ALA A 32 20.60 8.23 29.67
N LEU A 33 19.60 7.33 29.67
CA LEU A 33 19.31 6.44 30.79
C LEU A 33 20.49 5.51 31.09
N LEU A 34 21.09 4.91 30.06
CA LEU A 34 22.22 4.00 30.21
C LEU A 34 23.44 4.72 30.79
N VAL A 35 23.77 5.91 30.29
CA VAL A 35 24.89 6.72 30.79
C VAL A 35 24.65 7.14 32.23
N ASN A 36 23.43 7.57 32.57
CA ASN A 36 23.10 8.01 33.91
C ASN A 36 23.17 6.85 34.92
N ILE A 37 22.58 5.69 34.56
CA ILE A 37 22.63 4.46 35.36
C ILE A 37 24.07 3.96 35.51
N LEU A 38 24.87 3.99 34.44
CA LEU A 38 26.26 3.55 34.47
C LEU A 38 27.11 4.46 35.36
N THR A 39 26.88 5.77 35.27
CA THR A 39 27.57 6.77 36.10
C THR A 39 27.22 6.57 37.57
N GLU A 40 25.94 6.41 37.90
CA GLU A 40 25.47 6.21 39.27
C GLU A 40 25.88 4.83 39.84
N ALA A 41 25.91 3.77 39.02
CA ALA A 41 26.40 2.46 39.43
C ALA A 41 27.92 2.44 39.68
N LEU A 42 28.69 3.16 38.86
CA LEU A 42 30.15 3.29 39.03
C LEU A 42 30.53 4.15 40.24
N THR A 43 29.73 5.18 40.54
CA THR A 43 30.04 6.16 41.59
C THR A 43 29.49 5.77 42.96
N THR A 44 28.36 5.04 43.02
CA THR A 44 27.59 4.91 44.28
C THR A 44 27.55 3.49 44.86
N TRP A 45 27.54 2.43 44.04
CA TRP A 45 27.09 1.10 44.50
C TRP A 45 28.13 -0.04 44.44
N GLY A 46 29.42 0.29 44.40
CA GLY A 46 30.44 -0.64 44.93
C GLY A 46 30.72 -1.89 44.09
N GLY A 47 30.92 -1.75 42.78
CA GLY A 47 31.71 -2.72 42.01
C GLY A 47 31.21 -3.02 40.59
N LEU A 48 32.17 -3.30 39.69
CA LEU A 48 31.96 -3.62 38.26
C LEU A 48 30.82 -4.64 38.02
N TRP A 49 30.63 -5.60 38.93
CA TRP A 49 29.67 -6.68 38.77
C TRP A 49 28.21 -6.21 38.72
N LEU A 50 27.83 -5.21 39.54
CA LEU A 50 26.46 -4.71 39.56
C LEU A 50 26.12 -3.93 38.28
N GLY A 51 27.09 -3.16 37.76
CA GLY A 51 26.94 -2.44 36.48
C GLY A 51 26.69 -3.39 35.31
N TRP A 52 27.47 -4.48 35.22
CA TRP A 52 27.27 -5.50 34.18
C TRP A 52 25.92 -6.22 34.30
N ALA A 53 25.43 -6.46 35.52
CA ALA A 53 24.12 -7.05 35.74
C ALA A 53 22.99 -6.15 35.21
N VAL A 54 23.04 -4.84 35.48
CA VAL A 54 22.04 -3.88 34.99
C VAL A 54 22.06 -3.76 33.46
N VAL A 55 23.25 -3.70 32.84
CA VAL A 55 23.39 -3.70 31.38
C VAL A 55 22.80 -4.99 30.78
N GLY A 56 23.05 -6.14 31.42
CA GLY A 56 22.48 -7.42 30.99
C GLY A 56 20.95 -7.44 31.02
N VAL A 57 20.34 -6.90 32.09
CA VAL A 57 18.88 -6.79 32.21
C VAL A 57 18.29 -5.85 31.15
N LEU A 58 18.91 -4.69 30.91
CA LEU A 58 18.46 -3.75 29.88
C LEU A 58 18.56 -4.34 28.46
N ALA A 59 19.65 -5.07 28.17
CA ALA A 59 19.81 -5.78 26.91
C ALA A 59 18.72 -6.86 26.73
N ALA A 60 18.47 -7.67 27.77
CA ALA A 60 17.43 -8.70 27.75
C ALA A 60 16.02 -8.09 27.57
N ALA A 61 15.72 -6.99 28.26
CA ALA A 61 14.46 -6.27 28.13
C ALA A 61 14.27 -5.70 26.71
N THR A 62 15.34 -5.15 26.12
CA THR A 62 15.33 -4.66 24.74
C THR A 62 15.06 -5.79 23.74
N VAL A 63 15.74 -6.93 23.89
CA VAL A 63 15.53 -8.11 23.03
C VAL A 63 14.10 -8.65 23.19
N ALA A 64 13.60 -8.75 24.43
CA ALA A 64 12.24 -9.19 24.70
C ALA A 64 11.19 -8.24 24.12
N PHE A 65 11.41 -6.93 24.21
CA PHE A 65 10.55 -5.92 23.60
C PHE A 65 10.54 -6.03 22.07
N VAL A 66 11.71 -6.12 21.42
CA VAL A 66 11.81 -6.30 19.96
C VAL A 66 11.11 -7.59 19.52
N TYR A 67 11.30 -8.68 20.26
CA TYR A 67 10.65 -9.96 19.98
C TYR A 67 9.13 -9.89 20.16
N ALA A 68 8.65 -9.27 21.25
CA ALA A 68 7.24 -9.07 21.50
C ALA A 68 6.59 -8.14 20.46
N TYR A 69 7.27 -7.06 20.09
CA TYR A 69 6.84 -6.15 19.03
C TYR A 69 6.72 -6.90 17.69
N HIS A 70 7.74 -7.68 17.32
CA HIS A 70 7.71 -8.49 16.10
C HIS A 70 6.61 -9.56 16.13
N LEU A 71 6.40 -10.23 17.27
CA LEU A 71 5.28 -11.16 17.43
C LEU A 71 3.92 -10.45 17.33
N SER A 72 3.80 -9.24 17.90
CA SER A 72 2.58 -8.44 17.82
C SER A 72 2.31 -7.95 16.41
N GLU A 73 3.34 -7.55 15.66
CA GLU A 73 3.27 -7.06 14.29
C GLU A 73 2.99 -8.19 13.32
N THR A 74 3.64 -9.36 13.48
CA THR A 74 3.30 -10.56 12.69
C THR A 74 1.89 -11.06 13.00
N ARG A 75 1.43 -10.99 14.26
CA ARG A 75 0.03 -11.28 14.63
C ARG A 75 -0.94 -10.23 14.09
N ARG A 76 -0.60 -8.93 14.09
CA ARG A 76 -1.40 -7.85 13.50
C ARG A 76 -1.50 -7.99 11.99
N ARG A 77 -0.41 -8.31 11.29
CA ARG A 77 -0.42 -8.64 9.86
C ARG A 77 -1.27 -9.88 9.56
N ARG A 78 -1.19 -10.93 10.41
CA ARG A 78 -2.06 -12.11 10.30
C ARG A 78 -3.53 -11.83 10.63
N ARG A 79 -3.83 -10.88 11.52
CA ARG A 79 -5.20 -10.50 11.92
C ARG A 79 -5.83 -9.41 11.05
N GLY A 80 -5.01 -8.57 10.42
CA GLY A 80 -5.42 -7.52 9.47
C GLY A 80 -5.69 -8.05 8.06
N LEU A 81 -5.40 -9.33 7.82
CA LEU A 81 -5.83 -10.10 6.65
C LEU A 81 -7.11 -10.91 6.96
N GLY A 82 -7.92 -10.41 7.90
CA GLY A 82 -9.28 -10.91 8.05
C GLY A 82 -9.99 -10.81 6.71
N PRO A 83 -10.81 -11.81 6.34
CA PRO A 83 -11.42 -11.84 5.03
C PRO A 83 -12.26 -10.57 4.84
N LEU A 84 -12.07 -9.89 3.71
CA LEU A 84 -12.89 -8.75 3.26
C LEU A 84 -14.29 -9.27 2.94
N ILE A 85 -15.07 -9.66 3.97
CA ILE A 85 -16.29 -10.47 3.76
C ILE A 85 -17.50 -9.62 3.38
N ASP A 86 -17.53 -8.31 3.66
CA ASP A 86 -18.78 -7.53 3.50
C ASP A 86 -18.64 -6.24 2.66
N LEU A 87 -17.65 -6.14 1.77
CA LEU A 87 -17.64 -5.06 0.79
C LEU A 87 -18.32 -5.52 -0.51
N PRO A 88 -19.32 -4.77 -1.03
CA PRO A 88 -20.01 -5.17 -2.24
C PRO A 88 -19.04 -5.09 -3.43
N ASN A 89 -19.20 -6.01 -4.37
CA ASN A 89 -18.56 -5.90 -5.65
C ASN A 89 -19.12 -4.68 -6.42
N PRO A 90 -18.31 -3.98 -7.23
CA PRO A 90 -18.79 -2.86 -8.02
C PRO A 90 -19.74 -3.33 -9.12
N GLU A 91 -20.56 -2.42 -9.64
CA GLU A 91 -21.28 -2.65 -10.89
C GLU A 91 -20.29 -2.91 -12.04
N LYS A 92 -20.80 -3.44 -13.16
CA LYS A 92 -19.96 -3.65 -14.35
C LYS A 92 -19.80 -2.31 -15.10
N HIS A 93 -18.55 -1.89 -15.30
CA HIS A 93 -18.19 -0.63 -15.93
C HIS A 93 -17.70 -0.86 -17.36
N GLN A 94 -17.92 0.13 -18.23
CA GLN A 94 -17.50 0.14 -19.63
C GLN A 94 -16.04 0.53 -19.79
N GLY A 95 -15.53 1.35 -18.87
CA GLY A 95 -14.14 1.77 -18.82
C GLY A 95 -13.43 1.26 -17.58
N LEU A 96 -12.18 0.82 -17.73
CA LEU A 96 -11.31 0.46 -16.61
C LEU A 96 -9.99 1.25 -16.71
N ILE A 97 -9.67 2.04 -15.68
CA ILE A 97 -8.36 2.66 -15.52
C ILE A 97 -7.56 1.80 -14.54
N PHE A 98 -6.38 1.32 -14.95
CA PHE A 98 -5.59 0.37 -14.16
C PHE A 98 -4.15 0.84 -13.98
N LEU A 99 -3.68 0.90 -12.72
CA LEU A 99 -2.26 1.09 -12.41
C LEU A 99 -1.49 -0.22 -12.58
N PHE A 100 -0.74 -0.38 -13.67
CA PHE A 100 -0.10 -1.66 -13.96
C PHE A 100 1.02 -1.98 -12.96
N SER A 101 0.96 -3.19 -12.39
CA SER A 101 2.01 -3.73 -11.51
C SER A 101 2.11 -5.25 -11.57
N ARG A 102 0.96 -5.93 -11.66
CA ARG A 102 0.86 -7.38 -11.77
C ARG A 102 -0.21 -7.74 -12.79
N GLU A 103 0.05 -8.81 -13.52
CA GLU A 103 -0.85 -9.30 -14.57
C GLU A 103 -2.08 -10.02 -13.98
N ASP A 104 -1.92 -10.73 -12.87
CA ASP A 104 -2.99 -11.53 -12.29
C ASP A 104 -4.15 -10.66 -11.75
N THR A 105 -3.83 -9.53 -11.13
CA THR A 105 -4.84 -8.57 -10.66
C THR A 105 -5.51 -7.85 -11.83
N LEU A 106 -4.76 -7.47 -12.87
CA LEU A 106 -5.32 -6.92 -14.11
C LEU A 106 -6.29 -7.91 -14.75
N ARG A 107 -5.90 -9.18 -14.85
CA ARG A 107 -6.71 -10.25 -15.43
C ARG A 107 -8.01 -10.44 -14.66
N GLU A 108 -7.99 -10.43 -13.33
CA GLU A 108 -9.20 -10.58 -12.53
C GLU A 108 -10.12 -9.35 -12.65
N ALA A 109 -9.58 -8.12 -12.67
CA ALA A 109 -10.36 -6.91 -12.91
C ALA A 109 -11.04 -6.93 -14.29
N ILE A 110 -10.28 -7.22 -15.37
CA ILE A 110 -10.82 -7.34 -16.73
C ILE A 110 -11.89 -8.43 -16.80
N LYS A 111 -11.60 -9.62 -16.26
CA LYS A 111 -12.53 -10.76 -16.24
C LYS A 111 -13.83 -10.38 -15.53
N TYR A 112 -13.74 -9.65 -14.42
CA TYR A 112 -14.91 -9.17 -13.71
C TYR A 112 -15.73 -8.22 -14.59
N HIS A 113 -15.11 -7.20 -15.20
CA HIS A 113 -15.83 -6.19 -16.00
C HIS A 113 -16.22 -6.61 -17.42
N ARG A 114 -15.67 -7.72 -17.93
CA ARG A 114 -15.81 -8.18 -19.32
C ARG A 114 -17.21 -8.11 -19.94
N PRO A 115 -18.32 -8.39 -19.24
CA PRO A 115 -19.65 -8.30 -19.84
C PRO A 115 -20.05 -6.89 -20.31
N ALA A 116 -19.46 -5.85 -19.73
CA ALA A 116 -19.73 -4.45 -20.08
C ALA A 116 -18.49 -3.69 -20.56
N LEU A 117 -17.28 -4.23 -20.33
CA LEU A 117 -16.02 -3.54 -20.59
C LEU A 117 -15.79 -3.32 -22.09
N GLU A 118 -15.67 -2.05 -22.47
CA GLU A 118 -15.45 -1.58 -23.84
C GLU A 118 -14.01 -1.11 -24.05
N HIS A 119 -13.38 -0.52 -23.03
CA HIS A 119 -12.02 0.01 -23.13
C HIS A 119 -11.24 -0.05 -21.82
N CYS A 120 -9.92 -0.22 -21.90
CA CYS A 120 -9.05 -0.19 -20.72
C CYS A 120 -7.85 0.75 -20.90
N TRP A 121 -7.65 1.65 -19.94
CA TRP A 121 -6.50 2.54 -19.85
C TRP A 121 -5.50 1.97 -18.85
N LEU A 122 -4.30 1.65 -19.31
CA LEU A 122 -3.22 1.19 -18.42
C LEU A 122 -2.21 2.31 -18.21
N LEU A 123 -2.02 2.68 -16.95
CA LEU A 123 -0.95 3.56 -16.53
C LEU A 123 0.28 2.72 -16.19
N VAL A 124 1.39 2.97 -16.87
CA VAL A 124 2.57 2.08 -16.86
C VAL A 124 3.85 2.89 -16.65
N THR A 125 4.69 2.50 -15.69
CA THR A 125 6.02 3.09 -15.53
C THR A 125 7.01 2.52 -16.57
N PRO A 126 8.15 3.19 -16.84
CA PRO A 126 9.07 2.74 -17.88
C PRO A 126 9.58 1.31 -17.65
N GLU A 127 9.79 0.91 -16.39
CA GLU A 127 10.30 -0.41 -16.01
C GLU A 127 9.29 -1.53 -16.27
N MET A 128 7.99 -1.21 -16.28
CA MET A 128 6.91 -2.18 -16.41
C MET A 128 6.39 -2.29 -17.85
N ARG A 129 6.91 -1.48 -18.80
CA ARG A 129 6.41 -1.39 -20.17
C ARG A 129 6.38 -2.74 -20.90
N ASP A 130 7.48 -3.50 -20.85
CA ASP A 130 7.57 -4.78 -21.55
C ASP A 130 6.66 -5.83 -20.93
N GLN A 131 6.50 -5.79 -19.60
CA GLN A 131 5.59 -6.70 -18.90
C GLN A 131 4.13 -6.35 -19.19
N ALA A 132 3.80 -5.07 -19.27
CA ALA A 132 2.46 -4.61 -19.66
C ALA A 132 2.14 -5.07 -21.08
N ALA A 133 3.04 -4.87 -22.05
CA ALA A 133 2.84 -5.32 -23.43
C ALA A 133 2.52 -6.82 -23.52
N ARG A 134 3.30 -7.67 -22.83
CA ARG A 134 3.02 -9.12 -22.77
C ARG A 134 1.69 -9.46 -22.09
N ALA A 135 1.28 -8.67 -21.09
CA ALA A 135 -0.01 -8.86 -20.45
C ALA A 135 -1.17 -8.57 -21.43
N LEU A 136 -1.03 -7.55 -22.28
CA LEU A 136 -2.04 -7.18 -23.27
C LEU A 136 -2.28 -8.27 -24.32
N ASP A 137 -1.26 -9.06 -24.68
CA ASP A 137 -1.38 -10.18 -25.64
C ASP A 137 -2.43 -11.23 -25.21
N HIS A 138 -2.76 -11.30 -23.91
CA HIS A 138 -3.79 -12.19 -23.39
C HIS A 138 -5.22 -11.69 -23.60
N PHE A 139 -5.40 -10.48 -24.11
CA PHE A 139 -6.69 -9.82 -24.29
C PHE A 139 -6.82 -9.20 -25.70
N PRO A 140 -6.72 -10.00 -26.78
CA PRO A 140 -6.69 -9.48 -28.15
C PRO A 140 -7.97 -8.72 -28.56
N ASP A 141 -9.11 -9.07 -27.94
CA ASP A 141 -10.41 -8.48 -28.23
C ASP A 141 -10.78 -7.33 -27.27
N LEU A 142 -9.81 -6.73 -26.56
CA LEU A 142 -10.03 -5.57 -25.70
C LEU A 142 -9.20 -4.39 -26.19
N PRO A 143 -9.81 -3.26 -26.56
CA PRO A 143 -9.09 -2.02 -26.82
C PRO A 143 -8.33 -1.52 -25.58
N PHE A 144 -7.06 -1.13 -25.78
CA PHE A 144 -6.21 -0.57 -24.73
C PHE A 144 -5.60 0.77 -25.14
N THR A 145 -5.45 1.65 -24.16
CA THR A 145 -4.60 2.84 -24.26
C THR A 145 -3.53 2.79 -23.17
N LEU A 146 -2.26 2.82 -23.59
CA LEU A 146 -1.13 2.87 -22.68
C LEU A 146 -0.76 4.32 -22.35
N HIS A 147 -0.72 4.61 -21.06
CA HIS A 147 -0.34 5.90 -20.51
C HIS A 147 0.99 5.77 -19.77
N PRO A 148 2.11 6.20 -20.37
CA PRO A 148 3.40 6.13 -19.71
C PRO A 148 3.47 7.15 -18.57
N LEU A 149 3.90 6.69 -17.39
CA LEU A 149 4.25 7.56 -16.27
C LEU A 149 5.76 7.77 -16.25
N GLY A 150 6.21 8.93 -15.76
CA GLY A 150 7.63 9.29 -15.72
C GLY A 150 8.42 8.43 -14.75
N ASP A 151 7.98 8.40 -13.49
CA ASP A 151 8.58 7.56 -12.46
C ASP A 151 7.54 7.03 -11.45
N ARG A 152 7.98 6.10 -10.59
CA ARG A 152 7.14 5.41 -9.60
C ARG A 152 6.73 6.26 -8.39
N TYR A 153 7.19 7.50 -8.28
CA TYR A 153 6.87 8.46 -7.22
C TYR A 153 6.09 9.68 -7.76
N ASP A 154 5.84 9.73 -9.06
CA ASP A 154 5.13 10.79 -9.74
C ASP A 154 3.61 10.72 -9.54
N SER A 155 3.18 11.14 -8.35
CA SER A 155 1.76 11.26 -8.01
C SER A 155 1.03 12.32 -8.85
N GLN A 156 1.74 13.37 -9.30
CA GLN A 156 1.13 14.48 -10.02
C GLN A 156 0.76 14.07 -11.45
N THR A 157 1.68 13.48 -12.21
CA THR A 157 1.36 12.98 -13.55
C THR A 157 0.31 11.87 -13.48
N CYS A 158 0.35 11.01 -12.45
CA CYS A 158 -0.73 10.04 -12.26
C CYS A 158 -2.10 10.72 -12.07
N TYR A 159 -2.19 11.75 -11.23
CA TYR A 159 -3.42 12.54 -11.04
C TYR A 159 -3.87 13.20 -12.35
N GLU A 160 -2.98 13.87 -13.05
CA GLU A 160 -3.28 14.59 -14.29
C GLU A 160 -3.77 13.65 -15.38
N THR A 161 -3.14 12.49 -15.55
CA THR A 161 -3.53 11.47 -16.53
C THR A 161 -4.88 10.85 -16.20
N VAL A 162 -5.14 10.49 -14.94
CA VAL A 162 -6.45 9.94 -14.56
C VAL A 162 -7.55 10.98 -14.80
N ARG A 163 -7.31 12.24 -14.43
CA ARG A 163 -8.23 13.34 -14.68
C ARG A 163 -8.45 13.57 -16.18
N ASP A 164 -7.41 13.42 -16.99
CA ASP A 164 -7.47 13.50 -18.44
C ASP A 164 -8.39 12.41 -19.04
N ILE A 165 -8.21 11.17 -18.59
CA ILE A 165 -9.00 10.04 -19.04
C ILE A 165 -10.49 10.30 -18.81
N TYR A 166 -10.88 10.71 -17.59
CA TYR A 166 -12.28 11.01 -17.28
C TYR A 166 -12.82 12.21 -18.07
N ARG A 167 -12.04 13.29 -18.25
CA ARG A 167 -12.54 14.54 -18.86
C ARG A 167 -12.49 14.56 -20.38
N ARG A 168 -11.57 13.82 -21.00
CA ARG A 168 -11.29 13.91 -22.44
C ARG A 168 -11.34 12.57 -23.14
N GLU A 169 -10.69 11.53 -22.63
CA GLU A 169 -10.57 10.27 -23.38
C GLU A 169 -11.84 9.42 -23.34
N ALA A 170 -12.40 9.15 -22.16
CA ALA A 170 -13.62 8.37 -22.04
C ALA A 170 -14.80 9.00 -22.80
N PRO A 171 -15.07 10.33 -22.69
CA PRO A 171 -16.12 10.98 -23.48
C PRO A 171 -15.89 10.89 -25.00
N ARG A 172 -14.64 10.91 -25.48
CA ARG A 172 -14.33 10.73 -26.92
C ARG A 172 -14.68 9.34 -27.43
N LEU A 173 -14.66 8.33 -26.55
CA LEU A 173 -15.09 6.97 -26.85
C LEU A 173 -16.59 6.77 -26.64
N GLY A 174 -17.33 7.80 -26.20
CA GLY A 174 -18.75 7.70 -25.86
C GLY A 174 -19.01 7.02 -24.51
N ILE A 175 -17.97 6.82 -23.69
CA ILE A 175 -18.08 6.22 -22.36
C ILE A 175 -18.26 7.36 -21.34
N PRO A 176 -19.41 7.46 -20.65
CA PRO A 176 -19.62 8.50 -19.66
C PRO A 176 -18.74 8.24 -18.41
N PRO A 177 -18.26 9.28 -17.70
CA PRO A 177 -17.35 9.14 -16.56
C PRO A 177 -17.84 8.19 -15.46
N GLU A 178 -19.15 8.14 -15.21
CA GLU A 178 -19.77 7.27 -14.20
C GLU A 178 -19.72 5.78 -14.59
N ARG A 179 -19.44 5.48 -15.87
CA ARG A 179 -19.24 4.12 -16.40
C ARG A 179 -17.75 3.76 -16.53
N VAL A 180 -16.86 4.58 -15.99
CA VAL A 180 -15.42 4.31 -15.89
C VAL A 180 -15.05 4.08 -14.43
N ILE A 181 -14.36 2.99 -14.12
CA ILE A 181 -13.88 2.69 -12.78
C ILE A 181 -12.35 2.68 -12.72
N ALA A 182 -11.79 3.20 -11.63
CA ALA A 182 -10.35 3.20 -11.38
C ALA A 182 -9.96 2.08 -10.41
N ASP A 183 -9.08 1.18 -10.84
CA ASP A 183 -8.48 0.14 -9.99
C ASP A 183 -7.17 0.63 -9.37
N ILE A 184 -7.17 0.68 -8.03
CA ILE A 184 -6.04 1.14 -7.22
C ILE A 184 -5.19 0.00 -6.66
N THR A 185 -5.37 -1.23 -7.15
CA THR A 185 -4.68 -2.42 -6.66
C THR A 185 -3.19 -2.37 -6.92
N GLY A 186 -2.82 -1.83 -8.09
CA GLY A 186 -1.45 -1.74 -8.52
C GLY A 186 -0.79 -0.38 -8.30
N GLY A 187 0.34 -0.20 -8.98
CA GLY A 187 1.19 0.98 -8.80
C GLY A 187 1.88 1.04 -7.43
N THR A 188 2.49 2.19 -7.17
CA THR A 188 3.03 2.53 -5.86
C THR A 188 2.05 3.38 -5.06
N LYS A 189 2.26 3.49 -3.75
CA LYS A 189 1.42 4.34 -2.89
C LYS A 189 1.26 5.79 -3.40
N PRO A 190 2.32 6.48 -3.88
CA PRO A 190 2.17 7.81 -4.50
C PRO A 190 1.29 7.82 -5.75
N MET A 191 1.42 6.81 -6.63
CA MET A 191 0.56 6.70 -7.82
C MET A 191 -0.90 6.46 -7.42
N THR A 192 -1.13 5.52 -6.50
CA THR A 192 -2.46 5.27 -5.91
C THR A 192 -3.07 6.54 -5.33
N LEU A 193 -2.27 7.34 -4.61
CA LEU A 193 -2.72 8.63 -4.07
C LEU A 193 -3.16 9.59 -5.19
N GLY A 194 -2.36 9.74 -6.24
CA GLY A 194 -2.70 10.60 -7.39
C GLY A 194 -4.00 10.17 -8.06
N MET A 195 -4.18 8.87 -8.30
CA MET A 195 -5.42 8.30 -8.85
C MET A 195 -6.62 8.54 -7.92
N ILE A 196 -6.50 8.30 -6.62
CA ILE A 196 -7.58 8.51 -5.65
C ILE A 196 -8.00 9.99 -5.63
N VAL A 197 -7.04 10.93 -5.58
CA VAL A 197 -7.34 12.36 -5.58
C VAL A 197 -8.10 12.77 -6.86
N ALA A 198 -7.71 12.23 -8.02
CA ALA A 198 -8.42 12.49 -9.28
C ALA A 198 -9.85 11.95 -9.25
N CYS A 199 -10.07 10.78 -8.65
CA CYS A 199 -11.39 10.18 -8.52
C CYS A 199 -12.29 10.96 -7.56
N LEU A 200 -11.74 11.45 -6.44
CA LEU A 200 -12.51 12.22 -5.46
C LEU A 200 -12.99 13.57 -5.99
N GLU A 201 -12.23 14.22 -6.87
CA GLU A 201 -12.62 15.50 -7.47
C GLU A 201 -13.90 15.39 -8.32
N GLY A 202 -14.14 14.21 -8.91
CA GLY A 202 -15.31 13.96 -9.78
C GLY A 202 -16.32 12.96 -9.22
N ASP A 203 -16.18 12.54 -7.96
CA ASP A 203 -16.97 11.45 -7.35
C ASP A 203 -16.99 10.16 -8.20
N TYR A 204 -15.85 9.85 -8.83
CA TYR A 204 -15.73 8.70 -9.72
C TYR A 204 -15.56 7.39 -8.94
N PRO A 205 -16.06 6.25 -9.46
CA PRO A 205 -15.98 4.98 -8.75
C PRO A 205 -14.54 4.45 -8.71
N ILE A 206 -14.20 3.86 -7.57
CA ILE A 206 -12.89 3.28 -7.27
C ILE A 206 -13.08 1.82 -6.88
N GLU A 207 -12.18 0.95 -7.34
CA GLU A 207 -12.11 -0.44 -6.94
C GLU A 207 -10.73 -0.90 -6.49
N HIS A 208 -10.73 -2.05 -5.82
CA HIS A 208 -9.54 -2.80 -5.47
C HIS A 208 -9.82 -4.29 -5.66
N VAL A 209 -8.89 -5.01 -6.30
CA VAL A 209 -8.81 -6.46 -6.41
C VAL A 209 -8.00 -7.01 -5.22
N PRO A 210 -8.66 -7.60 -4.21
CA PRO A 210 -7.96 -8.11 -3.05
C PRO A 210 -7.18 -9.38 -3.38
N THR A 211 -6.19 -9.71 -2.53
CA THR A 211 -5.50 -11.00 -2.60
C THR A 211 -6.12 -11.98 -1.60
N ALA A 212 -6.47 -13.18 -2.06
CA ALA A 212 -6.81 -14.30 -1.20
C ALA A 212 -5.56 -14.87 -0.53
N PHE A 213 -5.68 -15.25 0.74
CA PHE A 213 -4.62 -15.87 1.51
C PHE A 213 -5.07 -17.21 2.08
N ASP A 214 -4.17 -18.19 2.09
CA ASP A 214 -4.40 -19.47 2.77
C ASP A 214 -4.32 -19.33 4.30
N THR A 215 -4.63 -20.41 5.02
CA THR A 215 -4.54 -20.47 6.50
C THR A 215 -3.12 -20.25 7.03
N THR A 216 -2.10 -20.32 6.17
CA THR A 216 -0.70 -20.08 6.50
C THR A 216 -0.25 -18.64 6.21
N GLY A 217 -1.13 -17.83 5.60
CA GLY A 217 -0.89 -16.45 5.21
C GLY A 217 -0.13 -16.31 3.89
N ARG A 218 -0.12 -17.34 3.03
CA ARG A 218 0.46 -17.26 1.68
C ARG A 218 -0.61 -16.81 0.68
N PRO A 219 -0.25 -15.97 -0.29
CA PRO A 219 -1.19 -15.53 -1.32
C PRO A 219 -1.56 -16.71 -2.23
N THR A 220 -2.85 -16.94 -2.44
CA THR A 220 -3.38 -18.00 -3.32
C THR A 220 -3.87 -17.47 -4.66
N GLY A 221 -4.17 -16.18 -4.77
CA GLY A 221 -4.60 -15.53 -6.01
C GLY A 221 -5.44 -14.29 -5.76
N PRO A 222 -5.86 -13.57 -6.82
CA PRO A 222 -6.78 -12.44 -6.70
C PRO A 222 -8.21 -12.91 -6.38
N LEU A 223 -8.96 -12.08 -5.65
CA LEU A 223 -10.41 -12.18 -5.44
C LEU A 223 -11.13 -11.21 -6.39
N PRO A 224 -12.45 -11.38 -6.62
CA PRO A 224 -13.22 -10.39 -7.35
C PRO A 224 -13.07 -8.97 -6.75
N PRO A 225 -13.08 -7.91 -7.59
CA PRO A 225 -12.92 -6.54 -7.12
C PRO A 225 -14.01 -6.13 -6.15
N ILE A 226 -13.65 -5.27 -5.21
CA ILE A 226 -14.55 -4.65 -4.24
C ILE A 226 -14.60 -3.15 -4.50
N GLN A 227 -15.79 -2.56 -4.35
CA GLN A 227 -15.95 -1.12 -4.52
C GLN A 227 -15.48 -0.38 -3.27
N ILE A 228 -14.64 0.64 -3.46
CA ILE A 228 -14.22 1.54 -2.40
C ILE A 228 -15.16 2.74 -2.40
N LYS A 229 -16.05 2.81 -1.40
CA LYS A 229 -16.90 3.98 -1.19
C LYS A 229 -16.19 4.97 -0.28
N MET A 230 -15.76 6.09 -0.85
CA MET A 230 -15.25 7.21 -0.08
C MET A 230 -16.43 8.16 0.16
N ARG A 231 -16.94 8.22 1.39
CA ARG A 231 -17.96 9.23 1.71
C ARG A 231 -17.31 10.61 1.64
N SER A 232 -17.55 11.34 0.55
CA SER A 232 -17.27 12.76 0.51
C SER A 232 -18.24 13.45 1.46
N THR A 233 -17.74 13.96 2.59
CA THR A 233 -18.50 14.86 3.47
C THR A 233 -18.45 16.30 2.95
N ALA A 234 -18.49 16.49 1.63
CA ALA A 234 -18.60 17.82 1.06
C ALA A 234 -19.93 18.45 1.51
N HIS A 235 -19.84 19.66 2.05
CA HIS A 235 -20.91 20.49 2.56
C HIS A 235 -22.15 20.49 1.64
N PRO A 236 -23.39 20.53 2.16
CA PRO A 236 -24.55 20.79 1.33
C PRO A 236 -24.37 22.14 0.61
N PRO A 237 -24.91 22.29 -0.62
CA PRO A 237 -24.86 23.57 -1.31
C PRO A 237 -25.49 24.63 -0.39
N VAL A 238 -24.74 25.70 -0.12
CA VAL A 238 -25.32 26.91 0.46
C VAL A 238 -26.39 27.35 -0.52
N ALA A 239 -27.65 27.29 -0.10
CA ALA A 239 -28.73 27.88 -0.86
C ALA A 239 -28.42 29.36 -1.03
N GLU A 240 -28.20 29.79 -2.27
CA GLU A 240 -28.25 31.21 -2.59
C GLU A 240 -29.72 31.65 -2.41
N GLU A 241 -29.96 32.45 -1.37
CA GLU A 241 -31.17 33.29 -1.22
C GLU A 241 -31.04 34.56 -2.07
#